data_AF-A0A2I1HCH6-F1
#
_entry.id   AF-A0A2I1HCH6-F1
#
_cell.length_a   1.000
_cell.length_b   1.000
_cell.length_c   1.000
_cell.angle_alpha   90.00
_cell.angle_beta   90.00
_cell.angle_gamma   90.00
#
_symmetry.space_group_name_H-M   'P 1'
#
loop_
_entity.id
_entity.type
_entity.pdbx_description
1 polymer ?
#
loop_
_entity_poly.entity_id
_entity_poly.type
_entity_poly.pdbx_seq_one_letter_code
_entity_poly.pdbx_strand_id
1 'polypeptide(L)'
;MSNHRHVCGAHFNNIYQAITASSSKDNIMDSSSCPVNSKVTHANLLHARWSCRYNKKVVSNRTGISYNVSYSAQGLKELSVSGHKHIYSKKLENLQTSLSSSPKTAKKQNERFERSQRRVFSKHMPSNGGDITLSDKLRICRHRKFLFSNIRGLRLPIKHLQYKKRREIPWQKDYNFLLPYDGLMPTVEPYNPIPKGFIPVKYRNIIPQNPIYSAK
;
A
#
# COMPACT_ATOMS: atom_id res chain seq x y z
N MET A 1 42.35 -8.89 10.83
CA MET A 1 41.23 -9.87 10.69
C MET A 1 40.45 -9.52 9.43
N SER A 2 40.11 -10.50 8.57
CA SER A 2 39.79 -10.27 7.14
C SER A 2 38.35 -9.77 6.87
N ASN A 3 38.25 -8.71 6.06
CA ASN A 3 37.04 -7.90 5.79
C ASN A 3 36.05 -8.47 4.75
N HIS A 4 35.92 -9.79 4.62
CA HIS A 4 35.07 -10.39 3.58
C HIS A 4 34.31 -11.65 4.05
N ARG A 5 33.63 -11.60 5.21
CA ARG A 5 32.70 -12.67 5.61
C ARG A 5 31.28 -12.32 5.20
N HIS A 6 30.77 -12.97 4.16
CA HIS A 6 29.33 -13.05 3.91
C HIS A 6 28.70 -13.92 5.00
N VAL A 7 27.87 -13.31 5.83
CA VAL A 7 27.14 -13.99 6.90
C VAL A 7 26.10 -14.92 6.27
N CYS A 8 26.23 -16.23 6.49
CA CYS A 8 25.22 -17.21 6.06
C CYS A 8 23.90 -17.04 6.84
N GLY A 9 22.78 -17.55 6.31
CA GLY A 9 21.45 -17.36 6.93
C GLY A 9 21.36 -17.81 8.39
N ALA A 10 22.10 -18.87 8.77
CA ALA A 10 22.20 -19.33 10.15
C ALA A 10 22.90 -18.30 11.07
N HIS A 11 23.96 -17.66 10.56
CA HIS A 11 24.72 -16.69 11.33
C HIS A 11 23.99 -15.35 11.46
N PHE A 12 23.12 -14.99 10.51
CA PHE A 12 22.20 -13.86 10.67
C PHE A 12 21.16 -14.12 11.77
N ASN A 13 20.60 -15.33 11.82
CA ASN A 13 19.66 -15.71 12.88
C ASN A 13 20.30 -15.67 14.27
N ASN A 14 21.54 -16.14 14.40
CA ASN A 14 22.26 -16.11 15.68
C ASN A 14 22.59 -14.67 16.12
N ILE A 15 22.98 -13.79 15.19
CA ILE A 15 23.17 -12.36 15.48
C ILE A 15 21.83 -11.74 15.93
N TYR A 16 20.73 -12.05 15.24
CA TYR A 16 19.42 -11.52 15.59
C TYR A 16 18.98 -11.99 16.98
N GLN A 17 19.18 -13.27 17.30
CA GLN A 17 18.90 -13.84 18.62
C GLN A 17 19.75 -13.18 19.73
N ALA A 18 21.04 -12.95 19.48
CA ALA A 18 21.94 -12.29 20.42
C ALA A 18 21.54 -10.82 20.67
N ILE A 19 21.08 -10.11 19.64
CA ILE A 19 20.55 -8.75 19.76
C ILE A 19 19.25 -8.76 20.59
N THR A 20 18.31 -9.67 20.33
CA THR A 20 17.09 -9.76 21.14
C THR A 20 17.35 -10.15 22.59
N ALA A 21 18.32 -11.02 22.85
CA ALA A 21 18.67 -11.47 24.21
C ALA A 21 19.47 -10.41 25.00
N SER A 22 20.21 -9.53 24.32
CA SER A 22 20.89 -8.40 24.97
C SER A 22 19.92 -7.29 25.33
N SER A 23 18.91 -7.01 24.49
CA SER A 23 17.85 -6.04 24.81
C SER A 23 16.96 -6.43 25.99
N SER A 24 17.00 -7.68 26.47
CA SER A 24 16.25 -8.14 27.65
C SER A 24 16.99 -7.99 28.99
N LYS A 25 18.27 -7.60 29.00
CA LYS A 25 19.06 -7.47 30.25
C LYS A 25 19.01 -6.08 30.88
N ASP A 26 18.54 -5.06 30.16
CA ASP A 26 18.40 -3.70 30.69
C ASP A 26 16.91 -3.43 31.03
N ASN A 27 16.43 -3.99 32.14
CA ASN A 27 15.11 -3.66 32.69
C ASN A 27 15.26 -2.81 33.94
N ILE A 28 15.10 -1.48 33.80
CA ILE A 28 14.61 -0.61 34.86
C ILE A 28 13.18 -0.23 34.47
N MET A 29 12.23 -0.47 35.37
CA MET A 29 10.80 -0.34 35.14
C MET A 29 10.39 1.04 34.65
N ASP A 30 9.76 1.07 33.49
CA ASP A 30 8.55 1.86 33.27
C ASP A 30 7.61 0.96 32.46
N SER A 31 6.40 0.72 32.94
CA SER A 31 5.41 -0.11 32.26
C SER A 31 4.83 0.62 31.05
N SER A 32 5.68 0.86 30.04
CA SER A 32 5.33 1.33 28.73
C SER A 32 5.28 0.11 27.82
N SER A 33 4.07 -0.33 27.46
CA SER A 33 3.84 -1.55 26.71
C SER A 33 4.78 -1.65 25.51
N CYS A 34 5.71 -2.61 25.52
CA CYS A 34 6.42 -3.01 24.31
C CYS A 34 5.36 -3.24 23.23
N PRO A 35 5.42 -2.56 22.07
CA PRO A 35 4.35 -2.63 21.08
C PRO A 35 4.23 -4.08 20.62
N VAL A 36 3.18 -4.75 21.07
CA VAL A 36 2.90 -6.14 20.71
C VAL A 36 2.82 -6.20 19.19
N ASN A 37 3.71 -6.98 18.57
CA ASN A 37 3.73 -7.16 17.12
C ASN A 37 2.56 -8.06 16.71
N SER A 38 1.36 -7.49 16.70
CA SER A 38 0.13 -8.16 16.32
C SER A 38 -0.34 -7.68 14.95
N LYS A 39 -1.22 -8.48 14.32
CA LYS A 39 -1.87 -8.07 13.06
C LYS A 39 -2.66 -6.77 13.23
N VAL A 40 -3.23 -6.55 14.42
CA VAL A 40 -4.00 -5.36 14.78
C VAL A 40 -3.11 -4.13 14.84
N THR A 41 -1.97 -4.19 15.54
CA THR A 41 -1.04 -3.06 15.65
C THR A 41 -0.46 -2.69 14.29
N HIS A 42 -0.12 -3.68 13.47
CA HIS A 42 0.30 -3.43 12.09
C HIS A 42 -0.81 -2.78 11.24
N ALA A 43 -2.06 -3.23 11.35
CA ALA A 43 -3.19 -2.65 10.63
C ALA A 43 -3.45 -1.19 11.03
N ASN A 44 -3.46 -0.89 12.33
CA ASN A 44 -3.64 0.48 12.84
C ASN A 44 -2.49 1.41 12.42
N LEU A 45 -1.25 0.91 12.39
CA LEU A 45 -0.11 1.66 11.87
C LEU A 45 -0.25 1.99 10.38
N LEU A 46 -0.75 1.03 9.57
CA LEU A 46 -1.03 1.27 8.16
C LEU A 46 -2.16 2.28 7.97
N HIS A 47 -3.20 2.21 8.80
CA HIS A 47 -4.28 3.18 8.82
C HIS A 47 -3.74 4.60 9.07
N ALA A 48 -2.99 4.80 10.15
CA ALA A 48 -2.39 6.09 10.48
C ALA A 48 -1.49 6.62 9.36
N ARG A 49 -0.62 5.77 8.79
CA ARG A 49 0.25 6.15 7.67
C ARG A 49 -0.52 6.53 6.42
N TRP A 50 -1.61 5.83 6.13
CA TRP A 50 -2.47 6.16 4.99
C TRP A 50 -3.23 7.47 5.23
N SER A 51 -3.84 7.65 6.40
CA SER A 51 -4.65 8.82 6.73
C SER A 51 -3.82 10.10 6.78
N CYS A 52 -2.61 10.05 7.34
CA CYS A 52 -1.70 11.20 7.37
C CYS A 52 -0.88 11.37 6.07
N ARG A 53 -1.17 10.60 5.02
CA ARG A 53 -0.43 10.62 3.73
C ARG A 53 1.08 10.47 3.91
N TYR A 54 1.49 9.66 4.89
CA TYR A 54 2.89 9.41 5.19
C TYR A 54 3.64 8.94 3.95
N ASN A 55 4.75 9.62 3.67
CA ASN A 55 5.62 9.32 2.55
C ASN A 55 7.03 9.05 3.06
N LYS A 56 7.58 7.89 2.72
CA LYS A 56 8.95 7.51 3.05
C LYS A 56 9.80 7.45 1.79
N LYS A 57 10.87 8.24 1.77
CA LYS A 57 11.95 8.07 0.78
C LYS A 57 12.77 6.82 1.12
N VAL A 58 12.91 5.92 0.16
CA VAL A 58 13.74 4.72 0.26
C VAL A 58 14.89 4.84 -0.73
N VAL A 59 16.11 4.59 -0.25
CA VAL A 59 17.33 4.66 -1.06
C VAL A 59 18.03 3.29 -1.04
N SER A 60 18.41 2.79 -2.20
CA SER A 60 19.18 1.56 -2.35
C SER A 60 20.63 1.90 -2.66
N ASN A 61 21.50 1.76 -1.67
CA ASN A 61 22.95 1.96 -1.84
C ASN A 61 23.57 0.93 -2.81
N ARG A 62 22.93 -0.22 -3.01
CA ARG A 62 23.42 -1.28 -3.90
C ARG A 62 23.28 -0.93 -5.37
N THR A 63 22.15 -0.33 -5.75
CA THR A 63 21.78 -0.02 -7.14
C THR A 63 21.76 1.47 -7.43
N GLY A 64 21.96 2.32 -6.42
CA GLY A 64 21.96 3.78 -6.59
C GLY A 64 20.62 4.31 -7.08
N ILE A 65 19.51 3.68 -6.66
CA ILE A 65 18.15 4.15 -6.97
C ILE A 65 17.46 4.58 -5.69
N SER A 66 16.57 5.55 -5.81
CA SER A 66 15.67 5.97 -4.75
C SER A 66 14.24 6.06 -5.25
N TYR A 67 13.28 5.88 -4.35
CA TYR A 67 11.86 5.99 -4.64
C TYR A 67 11.08 6.33 -3.38
N ASN A 68 9.88 6.84 -3.58
CA ASN A 68 8.95 7.16 -2.51
C ASN A 68 8.01 5.98 -2.25
N VAL A 69 7.72 5.75 -0.98
CA VAL A 69 6.80 4.74 -0.49
C VAL A 69 5.67 5.43 0.23
N SER A 70 4.45 5.20 -0.26
CA SER A 70 3.22 5.64 0.39
C SER A 70 2.23 4.47 0.49
N TYR A 71 1.15 4.67 1.24
CA TYR A 71 0.08 3.68 1.38
C TYR A 71 -1.22 4.24 0.79
N SER A 72 -2.03 3.38 0.17
CA SER A 72 -3.32 3.74 -0.41
C SER A 72 -4.37 2.69 -0.02
N ALA A 73 -5.54 3.13 0.43
CA ALA A 73 -6.75 2.30 0.53
C ALA A 73 -7.57 2.32 -0.77
N GLN A 74 -8.38 1.28 -1.01
CA GLN A 74 -9.29 1.19 -2.16
C GLN A 74 -10.62 1.91 -1.88
N GLY A 75 -11.00 2.88 -2.71
CA GLY A 75 -12.21 3.68 -2.48
C GLY A 75 -13.48 2.83 -2.37
N LEU A 76 -14.48 3.29 -1.60
CA LEU A 76 -15.76 2.59 -1.41
C LEU A 76 -16.44 2.19 -2.74
N LYS A 77 -16.42 3.07 -3.75
CA LYS A 77 -16.93 2.79 -5.11
C LYS A 77 -16.13 1.67 -5.81
N GLU A 78 -14.82 1.63 -5.59
CA GLU A 78 -13.98 0.57 -6.15
C GLU A 78 -14.25 -0.76 -5.46
N LEU A 79 -14.57 -0.77 -4.16
CA LEU A 79 -14.88 -1.98 -3.41
C LEU A 79 -16.16 -2.67 -3.87
N SER A 80 -17.19 -1.93 -4.26
CA SER A 80 -18.44 -2.51 -4.76
C SER A 80 -18.26 -3.17 -6.13
N VAL A 81 -17.43 -2.58 -7.00
CA VAL A 81 -17.15 -3.10 -8.35
C VAL A 81 -16.09 -4.20 -8.32
N SER A 82 -15.06 -4.05 -7.48
CA SER A 82 -13.86 -4.88 -7.51
C SER A 82 -14.01 -6.16 -6.70
N GLY A 83 -13.42 -7.25 -7.21
CA GLY A 83 -13.30 -8.52 -6.49
C GLY A 83 -12.13 -8.57 -5.49
N HIS A 84 -11.37 -7.48 -5.34
CA HIS A 84 -10.17 -7.46 -4.49
C HIS A 84 -10.54 -7.30 -3.01
N LYS A 85 -9.97 -8.15 -2.15
CA LYS A 85 -10.21 -8.09 -0.70
C LYS A 85 -9.19 -7.27 0.08
N HIS A 86 -8.04 -6.92 -0.48
CA HIS A 86 -6.98 -6.24 0.28
C HIS A 86 -7.42 -4.81 0.66
N ILE A 87 -7.23 -4.44 1.93
CA ILE A 87 -7.65 -3.12 2.45
C ILE A 87 -6.69 -2.05 1.97
N TYR A 88 -5.38 -2.30 2.16
CA TYR A 88 -4.32 -1.37 1.81
C TYR A 88 -3.44 -1.92 0.70
N SER A 89 -2.88 -1.00 -0.07
CA SER A 89 -1.80 -1.23 -1.01
C SER A 89 -0.63 -0.32 -0.70
N LYS A 90 0.58 -0.83 -0.88
CA LYS A 90 1.82 -0.06 -0.86
C LYS A 90 2.07 0.51 -2.24
N LYS A 91 2.23 1.82 -2.36
CA LYS A 91 2.54 2.53 -3.60
C LYS A 91 4.03 2.85 -3.61
N LEU A 92 4.73 2.46 -4.69
CA LEU A 92 6.12 2.83 -4.95
C LEU A 92 6.13 3.80 -6.13
N GLU A 93 6.66 4.99 -5.96
CA GLU A 93 6.60 6.05 -6.98
C GLU A 93 7.86 6.91 -6.98
N ASN A 94 7.98 7.81 -7.95
CA ASN A 94 9.09 8.75 -8.07
C ASN A 94 10.47 8.07 -8.06
N LEU A 95 10.65 7.07 -8.94
CA LEU A 95 11.95 6.43 -9.13
C LEU A 95 12.96 7.49 -9.60
N GLN A 96 14.04 7.63 -8.87
CA GLN A 96 15.14 8.56 -9.14
C GLN A 96 16.48 7.82 -9.02
N THR A 97 17.48 8.29 -9.73
CA THR A 97 18.87 7.87 -9.54
C THR A 97 19.48 8.66 -8.39
N SER A 98 20.16 7.95 -7.49
CA SER A 98 20.85 8.49 -6.33
C SER A 98 22.21 7.78 -6.23
N LEU A 99 23.09 8.10 -7.18
CA LEU A 99 24.38 7.44 -7.34
C LEU A 99 25.37 7.90 -6.26
N SER A 100 26.35 7.04 -5.99
CA SER A 100 27.50 7.40 -5.16
C SER A 100 28.32 8.50 -5.82
N SER A 101 28.93 9.37 -5.00
CA SER A 101 29.90 10.36 -5.47
C SER A 101 31.14 9.73 -6.12
N SER A 102 31.48 8.49 -5.75
CA SER A 102 32.62 7.77 -6.33
C SER A 102 32.26 7.21 -7.72
N PRO A 103 32.95 7.59 -8.79
CA PRO A 103 32.61 7.15 -10.16
C PRO A 103 32.66 5.63 -10.34
N LYS A 104 33.63 4.96 -9.71
CA LYS A 104 33.76 3.49 -9.75
C LYS A 104 32.53 2.81 -9.11
N THR A 105 32.04 3.35 -8.00
CA THR A 105 30.87 2.83 -7.29
C THR A 105 29.58 3.15 -8.05
N ALA A 106 29.45 4.36 -8.58
CA ALA A 106 28.31 4.78 -9.41
C ALA A 106 28.15 3.87 -10.64
N LYS A 107 29.26 3.56 -11.34
CA LYS A 107 29.25 2.62 -12.47
C LYS A 107 28.70 1.24 -12.05
N LYS A 108 29.21 0.68 -10.95
CA LYS A 108 28.73 -0.61 -10.41
C LYS A 108 27.26 -0.58 -9.98
N GLN A 109 26.78 0.54 -9.46
CA GLN A 109 25.36 0.73 -9.10
C GLN A 109 24.46 0.66 -10.35
N ASN A 110 24.82 1.40 -11.41
CA ASN A 110 24.12 1.38 -12.69
C ASN A 110 24.11 -0.02 -13.30
N GLU A 111 25.26 -0.68 -13.42
CA GLU A 111 25.36 -2.04 -13.97
C GLU A 111 24.48 -3.05 -13.20
N ARG A 112 24.35 -2.90 -11.89
CA ARG A 112 23.46 -3.75 -11.06
C ARG A 112 21.99 -3.46 -11.32
N PHE A 113 21.62 -2.19 -11.47
CA PHE A 113 20.26 -1.82 -11.82
C PHE A 113 19.88 -2.33 -13.22
N GLU A 114 20.73 -2.10 -14.22
CA GLU A 114 20.55 -2.61 -15.59
C GLU A 114 20.46 -4.13 -15.64
N ARG A 115 21.31 -4.84 -14.87
CA ARG A 115 21.22 -6.31 -14.74
C ARG A 115 19.88 -6.73 -14.16
N SER A 116 19.33 -5.97 -13.21
CA SER A 116 18.01 -6.24 -12.64
C SER A 116 16.90 -6.01 -13.67
N GLN A 117 16.98 -4.94 -14.46
CA GLN A 117 16.06 -4.69 -15.58
C GLN A 117 16.13 -5.82 -16.60
N ARG A 118 17.33 -6.20 -17.07
CA ARG A 118 17.53 -7.31 -18.01
C ARG A 118 16.92 -8.60 -17.48
N ARG A 119 17.14 -8.95 -16.21
CA ARG A 119 16.56 -10.15 -15.59
C ARG A 119 15.02 -10.15 -15.60
N VAL A 120 14.41 -8.98 -15.41
CA VAL A 120 12.94 -8.85 -15.38
C VAL A 120 12.36 -8.96 -16.78
N PHE A 121 12.99 -8.34 -17.78
CA PHE A 121 12.46 -8.24 -19.12
C PHE A 121 12.88 -9.36 -20.08
N SER A 122 14.03 -10.01 -19.86
CA SER A 122 14.57 -11.00 -20.79
C SER A 122 13.62 -12.17 -21.07
N LYS A 123 12.89 -12.63 -20.04
CA LYS A 123 11.90 -13.71 -20.16
C LYS A 123 10.65 -13.36 -20.96
N HIS A 124 10.50 -12.08 -21.31
CA HIS A 124 9.33 -11.55 -21.99
C HIS A 124 9.71 -10.91 -23.34
N MET A 125 10.91 -11.19 -23.84
CA MET A 125 11.35 -10.73 -25.15
C MET A 125 10.59 -11.48 -26.25
N PRO A 126 10.14 -10.77 -27.30
CA PRO A 126 9.52 -11.39 -28.47
C PRO A 126 10.46 -12.35 -29.19
N SER A 127 9.98 -13.53 -29.57
CA SER A 127 10.78 -14.53 -30.29
C SER A 127 11.21 -14.08 -31.69
N ASN A 128 10.48 -13.13 -32.28
CA ASN A 128 10.74 -12.54 -33.60
C ASN A 128 11.80 -11.42 -33.57
N GLY A 129 12.46 -11.19 -32.42
CA GLY A 129 13.55 -10.22 -32.31
C GLY A 129 13.11 -8.75 -32.20
N GLY A 130 11.82 -8.48 -31.96
CA GLY A 130 11.30 -7.13 -31.74
C GLY A 130 11.56 -6.60 -30.32
N ASP A 131 11.45 -5.28 -30.15
CA ASP A 131 11.56 -4.63 -28.84
C ASP A 131 10.25 -4.69 -28.02
N ILE A 132 10.38 -4.76 -26.69
CA ILE A 132 9.23 -4.70 -25.78
C ILE A 132 8.71 -3.26 -25.72
N THR A 133 7.42 -3.07 -26.07
CA THR A 133 6.74 -1.77 -26.00
C THR A 133 6.66 -1.26 -24.55
N LEU A 134 6.52 0.06 -24.37
CA LEU A 134 6.39 0.65 -23.03
C LEU A 134 5.21 0.07 -22.23
N SER A 135 4.08 -0.18 -22.90
CA SER A 135 2.90 -0.81 -22.28
C SER A 135 3.21 -2.21 -21.75
N ASP A 136 3.93 -3.01 -22.53
CA ASP A 136 4.37 -4.34 -22.10
C ASP A 136 5.35 -4.27 -20.94
N LYS A 137 6.33 -3.35 -20.99
CA LYS A 137 7.23 -3.11 -19.85
C LYS A 137 6.44 -2.78 -18.58
N LEU A 138 5.42 -1.92 -18.67
CA LEU A 138 4.55 -1.58 -17.53
C LEU A 138 3.76 -2.80 -17.02
N ARG A 139 3.22 -3.63 -17.91
CA ARG A 139 2.49 -4.86 -17.56
C ARG A 139 3.40 -5.87 -16.86
N ILE A 140 4.58 -6.13 -17.43
CA ILE A 140 5.60 -7.02 -16.88
C ILE A 140 6.03 -6.51 -15.50
N CYS A 141 6.29 -5.22 -15.37
CA CYS A 141 6.71 -4.61 -14.11
C CYS A 141 5.66 -4.75 -13.01
N ARG A 142 4.38 -4.56 -13.31
CA ARG A 142 3.30 -4.80 -12.35
C ARG A 142 3.26 -6.26 -11.91
N HIS A 143 3.35 -7.18 -12.87
CA HIS A 143 3.32 -8.61 -12.58
C HIS A 143 4.54 -9.06 -11.74
N ARG A 144 5.73 -8.58 -12.10
CA ARG A 144 7.00 -8.88 -11.41
C ARG A 144 7.27 -8.01 -10.19
N LYS A 145 6.38 -7.06 -9.88
CA LYS A 145 6.51 -6.09 -8.79
C LYS A 145 7.83 -5.30 -8.84
N PHE A 146 8.24 -4.94 -10.05
CA PHE A 146 9.49 -4.23 -10.30
C PHE A 146 9.22 -2.77 -10.65
N LEU A 147 9.95 -1.85 -10.01
CA LEU A 147 9.86 -0.42 -10.30
C LEU A 147 11.01 -0.06 -11.25
N PHE A 148 10.68 0.29 -12.50
CA PHE A 148 11.68 0.53 -13.55
C PHE A 148 11.70 1.97 -14.09
N SER A 149 10.63 2.73 -13.88
CA SER A 149 10.44 4.06 -14.46
C SER A 149 9.75 4.99 -13.47
N ASN A 150 9.99 6.28 -13.65
CA ASN A 150 9.34 7.38 -12.93
C ASN A 150 7.92 7.70 -13.44
N ILE A 151 7.53 7.22 -14.62
CA ILE A 151 6.27 7.61 -15.28
C ILE A 151 5.04 7.11 -14.52
N ARG A 152 5.07 5.86 -14.05
CA ARG A 152 3.94 5.26 -13.30
C ARG A 152 4.44 4.51 -12.08
N GLY A 153 3.84 4.85 -10.94
CA GLY A 153 4.06 4.14 -9.69
C GLY A 153 3.49 2.72 -9.71
N LEU A 154 4.10 1.85 -8.90
CA LEU A 154 3.69 0.47 -8.69
C LEU A 154 2.80 0.38 -7.44
N ARG A 155 1.63 -0.24 -7.56
CA ARG A 155 0.72 -0.51 -6.43
C ARG A 155 0.80 -2.00 -6.07
N LEU A 156 1.16 -2.29 -4.82
CA LEU A 156 1.35 -3.63 -4.30
C LEU A 156 0.34 -3.94 -3.19
N PRO A 157 -0.57 -4.92 -3.38
CA PRO A 157 -1.59 -5.22 -2.38
C PRO A 157 -0.96 -5.87 -1.13
N ILE A 158 -1.43 -5.44 0.05
CA ILE A 158 -1.03 -6.02 1.33
C ILE A 158 -1.94 -7.22 1.61
N LYS A 159 -1.44 -8.42 1.27
CA LYS A 159 -2.27 -9.64 1.20
C LYS A 159 -2.79 -10.13 2.54
N HIS A 160 -2.15 -9.87 3.66
CA HIS A 160 -2.58 -10.37 4.97
C HIS A 160 -3.62 -9.46 5.64
N LEU A 161 -3.92 -8.30 5.07
CA LEU A 161 -4.88 -7.33 5.59
C LEU A 161 -6.03 -7.19 4.59
N GLN A 162 -7.12 -7.90 4.85
CA GLN A 162 -8.23 -8.07 3.92
C GLN A 162 -9.58 -7.82 4.56
N TYR A 163 -10.52 -7.33 3.76
CA TYR A 163 -11.93 -7.37 4.06
C TYR A 163 -12.43 -8.82 4.11
N LYS A 164 -13.34 -9.11 5.04
CA LYS A 164 -13.99 -10.41 5.19
C LYS A 164 -14.70 -10.84 3.89
N LYS A 165 -15.48 -9.92 3.33
CA LYS A 165 -16.31 -10.13 2.14
C LYS A 165 -15.85 -9.28 0.95
N ARG A 166 -16.24 -9.70 -0.26
CA ARG A 166 -15.98 -8.97 -1.53
C ARG A 166 -17.26 -8.23 -1.92
N ARG A 167 -17.13 -7.11 -2.63
CA ARG A 167 -18.27 -6.35 -3.17
C ARG A 167 -19.29 -5.91 -2.12
N GLU A 168 -18.85 -5.83 -0.86
CA GLU A 168 -19.66 -5.41 0.26
C GLU A 168 -18.91 -4.32 1.01
N ILE A 169 -19.66 -3.32 1.47
CA ILE A 169 -19.12 -2.24 2.29
C ILE A 169 -18.79 -2.82 3.66
N PRO A 170 -17.54 -2.72 4.12
CA PRO A 170 -17.13 -3.29 5.39
C PRO A 170 -17.69 -2.49 6.57
N TRP A 171 -18.16 -3.18 7.60
CA TRP A 171 -18.58 -2.54 8.85
C TRP A 171 -17.42 -2.53 9.86
N GLN A 172 -17.18 -1.39 10.50
CA GLN A 172 -16.11 -1.24 11.50
C GLN A 172 -16.22 -2.25 12.65
N LYS A 173 -17.44 -2.57 13.10
CA LYS A 173 -17.72 -3.57 14.16
C LYS A 173 -17.14 -4.96 13.86
N ASP A 174 -16.92 -5.28 12.59
CA ASP A 174 -16.40 -6.59 12.18
C ASP A 174 -14.88 -6.70 12.32
N TYR A 175 -14.18 -5.61 12.64
CA TYR A 175 -12.73 -5.55 12.70
C TYR A 175 -12.28 -4.93 14.03
N ASN A 176 -11.24 -5.51 14.62
CA ASN A 176 -10.59 -5.00 15.83
C ASN A 176 -9.47 -3.98 15.52
N PHE A 177 -9.42 -3.47 14.30
CA PHE A 177 -8.50 -2.44 13.83
C PHE A 177 -9.26 -1.40 13.00
N LEU A 178 -8.71 -0.20 12.86
CA LEU A 178 -9.33 0.91 12.14
C LEU A 178 -9.37 0.63 10.64
N LEU A 179 -10.57 0.78 10.06
CA LEU A 179 -10.76 0.74 8.62
C LEU A 179 -10.56 2.13 8.00
N PRO A 180 -10.08 2.22 6.76
CA PRO A 180 -9.92 3.50 6.06
C PRO A 180 -11.26 4.18 5.73
N TYR A 181 -12.37 3.47 5.87
CA TYR A 181 -13.72 4.01 5.76
C TYR A 181 -14.36 3.80 7.12
N ASP A 182 -14.62 4.89 7.82
CA ASP A 182 -15.63 4.84 8.87
C ASP A 182 -16.92 4.45 8.16
N GLY A 183 -17.53 3.34 8.58
CA GLY A 183 -18.84 2.89 8.09
C GLY A 183 -19.98 3.89 8.35
N LEU A 184 -19.66 5.14 8.70
CA LEU A 184 -20.53 6.28 8.54
C LEU A 184 -20.71 6.50 7.04
N MET A 185 -21.70 5.82 6.47
CA MET A 185 -22.44 6.44 5.37
C MET A 185 -22.73 7.90 5.79
N PRO A 186 -22.69 8.89 4.89
CA PRO A 186 -23.50 10.08 5.14
C PRO A 186 -24.93 9.55 5.29
N THR A 187 -25.38 9.39 6.53
CA THR A 187 -26.76 9.06 6.88
C THR A 187 -27.56 10.32 6.62
N VAL A 188 -27.64 10.75 5.36
CA VAL A 188 -28.84 11.46 4.96
C VAL A 188 -29.91 10.40 5.08
N GLU A 189 -30.88 10.62 5.97
CA GLU A 189 -32.08 9.79 6.03
C GLU A 189 -32.57 9.59 4.58
N PRO A 190 -32.99 8.37 4.17
CA PRO A 190 -33.57 8.19 2.84
C PRO A 190 -34.63 9.28 2.64
N TYR A 191 -34.61 9.93 1.47
CA TYR A 191 -35.47 11.08 1.18
C TYR A 191 -36.88 10.78 1.67
N ASN A 192 -37.28 11.46 2.74
CA ASN A 192 -38.61 11.40 3.26
C ASN A 192 -39.35 12.60 2.68
N PRO A 193 -40.22 12.42 1.67
CA PRO A 193 -40.96 13.53 1.08
C PRO A 193 -41.84 14.24 2.10
N ILE A 194 -42.17 13.58 3.21
CA ILE A 194 -43.05 14.10 4.25
C ILE A 194 -42.21 14.85 5.29
N PRO A 195 -42.24 16.19 5.32
CA PRO A 195 -41.57 16.95 6.37
C PRO A 195 -42.14 16.57 7.75
N LYS A 196 -41.28 16.61 8.78
CA LYS A 196 -41.70 16.40 10.18
C LYS A 196 -42.55 17.61 10.62
N GLY A 197 -43.87 17.54 10.42
CA GLY A 197 -44.83 18.60 10.75
C GLY A 197 -46.26 18.33 10.24
N PHE A 198 -47.25 19.12 10.68
CA PHE A 198 -48.64 19.00 10.22
C PHE A 198 -48.78 19.55 8.78
N ILE A 199 -49.24 18.69 7.86
CA ILE A 199 -49.49 19.05 6.46
C ILE A 199 -51.00 19.05 6.22
N PRO A 200 -51.61 20.22 5.92
CA PRO A 200 -53.02 20.30 5.54
C PRO A 200 -53.33 19.39 4.34
N VAL A 201 -54.49 18.73 4.37
CA VAL A 201 -54.88 17.69 3.40
C VAL A 201 -54.73 18.16 1.95
N LYS A 202 -55.06 19.42 1.66
CA LYS A 202 -54.96 20.02 0.31
C LYS A 202 -53.54 20.06 -0.28
N TYR A 203 -52.50 19.95 0.53
CA TYR A 203 -51.10 20.04 0.07
C TYR A 203 -50.40 18.67 -0.03
N ARG A 204 -51.02 17.58 0.41
CA ARG A 204 -50.38 16.25 0.44
C ARG A 204 -50.08 15.69 -0.96
N ASN A 205 -50.90 16.03 -1.95
CA ASN A 205 -50.77 15.50 -3.32
C ASN A 205 -49.76 16.27 -4.19
N ILE A 206 -49.20 17.37 -3.68
CA ILE A 206 -48.25 18.23 -4.42
C ILE A 206 -46.81 17.84 -4.09
N ILE A 207 -46.59 17.05 -3.03
CA ILE A 207 -45.28 16.60 -2.61
C ILE A 207 -44.81 15.47 -3.54
N PRO A 208 -43.72 15.66 -4.29
CA PRO A 208 -43.20 14.64 -5.19
C PRO A 208 -42.68 13.44 -4.40
N GLN A 209 -43.18 12.25 -4.73
CA GLN A 209 -42.81 11.00 -4.07
C GLN A 209 -41.35 10.59 -4.35
N ASN A 210 -40.79 11.03 -5.48
CA ASN A 210 -39.42 10.74 -5.88
C ASN A 210 -38.57 12.02 -5.89
N PRO A 211 -37.28 11.94 -5.53
CA PRO A 211 -36.38 13.09 -5.58
C PRO A 211 -36.17 13.57 -7.02
N ILE A 212 -36.20 14.89 -7.24
CA ILE A 212 -36.12 15.51 -8.59
C ILE A 212 -34.67 15.63 -9.09
N TYR A 213 -33.70 14.95 -8.47
CA TYR A 213 -32.31 15.04 -8.92
C TYR A 213 -32.08 14.13 -10.13
N SER A 214 -31.47 14.67 -11.19
CA SER A 214 -30.95 13.86 -12.28
C SER A 214 -29.71 13.10 -11.82
N ALA A 215 -29.68 11.79 -12.07
CA ALA A 215 -28.49 10.98 -11.86
C ALA A 215 -27.38 11.48 -12.80
N LYS A 216 -26.33 12.08 -12.23
CA LYS A 216 -25.06 12.38 -12.90
C LYS A 216 -24.02 11.31 -12.58
#